data_AF-X0ZCS6-F1
#
_entry.id   AF-X0ZCS6-F1
#
_cell.length_a   1.000
_cell.length_b   1.000
_cell.length_c   1.000
_cell.angle_alpha   90.00
_cell.angle_beta   90.00
_cell.angle_gamma   90.00
#
_symmetry.space_group_name_H-M   'P 1'
#
loop_
_entity.id
_entity.type
_entity.pdbx_description
1 polymer ?
#
loop_
_entity_poly.entity_id
_entity_poly.type
_entity_poly.pdbx_seq_one_letter_code
_entity_poly.pdbx_strand_id
1 'polypeptide(L)'
;MLIIFILSIVFLIYGIIEQINQLKRVKKVPIRIHVNGTRGKSTTTRLIAAGLREAGFKVLAKTTGALPRLILEDGAEIPIRRRGNANIIEQLKIFIEAVKRKANVLVVD
;
A
#
# COMPACT_ATOMS: atom_id res chain seq x y z
N MET A 1 -28.78 -11.84 25.23
CA MET A 1 -28.12 -12.69 24.21
C MET A 1 -28.44 -12.27 22.77
N LEU A 2 -29.72 -12.04 22.40
CA LEU A 2 -30.10 -11.68 21.01
C LEU A 2 -29.38 -10.43 20.46
N ILE A 3 -29.26 -9.36 21.26
CA ILE A 3 -28.57 -8.12 20.86
C ILE A 3 -27.10 -8.38 20.53
N ILE A 4 -26.39 -9.14 21.38
CA ILE A 4 -24.98 -9.48 21.16
C ILE A 4 -24.84 -10.31 19.87
N PHE A 5 -25.75 -11.27 19.65
CA PHE A 5 -25.75 -12.07 18.43
C PHE A 5 -25.93 -11.22 17.16
N ILE A 6 -26.87 -10.27 17.16
CA ILE A 6 -27.09 -9.35 16.04
C ILE A 6 -25.85 -8.48 15.80
N LEU A 7 -25.28 -7.89 16.84
CA LEU A 7 -24.07 -7.06 16.73
C LEU A 7 -22.89 -7.86 16.18
N SER A 8 -22.72 -9.10 16.62
CA SER A 8 -21.69 -10.01 16.09
C SER A 8 -21.89 -10.31 14.61
N ILE A 9 -23.12 -10.54 14.16
CA ILE A 9 -23.43 -10.74 12.73
C ILE A 9 -23.10 -9.49 11.92
N VAL A 10 -23.52 -8.31 12.38
CA VAL A 10 -23.24 -7.04 11.69
C VAL A 10 -21.73 -6.80 11.58
N PHE A 11 -20.98 -7.04 12.65
CA PHE A 11 -19.53 -6.93 12.66
C PHE A 11 -18.86 -7.92 11.69
N LEU A 12 -19.34 -9.17 11.65
CA LEU A 12 -18.83 -10.19 10.72
C LEU A 12 -19.07 -9.78 9.26
N ILE A 13 -20.29 -9.34 8.93
CA ILE A 13 -20.65 -8.87 7.58
C ILE A 13 -19.76 -7.68 7.17
N TYR A 14 -19.57 -6.72 8.08
CA TYR A 14 -18.69 -5.58 7.85
C TYR A 14 -17.26 -6.02 7.50
N GLY A 15 -16.68 -6.94 8.27
CA GLY A 15 -15.35 -7.50 8.02
C GLY A 15 -15.24 -8.24 6.68
N ILE A 16 -16.26 -9.00 6.30
CA ILE A 16 -16.32 -9.69 5.00
C ILE A 16 -16.32 -8.67 3.85
N ILE A 17 -17.15 -7.63 3.95
CA ILE A 17 -17.21 -6.56 2.93
C ILE A 17 -15.86 -5.85 2.80
N GLU A 18 -15.22 -5.51 3.93
CA GLU A 18 -13.89 -4.90 3.95
C GLU A 18 -12.85 -5.79 3.24
N GLN A 19 -12.81 -7.08 3.58
CA GLN A 19 -11.89 -8.04 2.99
C GLN A 19 -12.08 -8.16 1.48
N ILE A 20 -13.32 -8.29 1.00
CA ILE A 20 -13.63 -8.38 -0.43
C ILE A 20 -13.16 -7.10 -1.14
N ASN A 21 -13.45 -5.92 -0.59
CA ASN A 21 -13.05 -4.65 -1.17
C ASN A 21 -11.53 -4.50 -1.22
N GLN A 22 -10.82 -4.96 -0.18
CA GLN A 22 -9.36 -4.94 -0.17
C GLN A 22 -8.78 -5.90 -1.21
N LEU A 23 -9.30 -7.11 -1.33
CA LEU A 23 -8.86 -8.07 -2.35
C LEU A 23 -9.08 -7.51 -3.76
N LYS A 24 -10.20 -6.83 -4.02
CA LYS A 24 -10.43 -6.12 -5.28
C LYS A 24 -9.37 -5.05 -5.54
N ARG A 25 -8.97 -4.28 -4.53
CA ARG A 25 -7.91 -3.27 -4.66
C ARG A 25 -6.55 -3.90 -4.95
N VAL A 26 -6.20 -4.98 -4.25
CA VAL A 26 -4.95 -5.72 -4.48
C VAL A 26 -4.91 -6.26 -5.91
N LYS A 27 -5.99 -6.87 -6.40
CA LYS A 27 -6.09 -7.39 -7.77
C LYS A 27 -5.92 -6.33 -8.86
N LYS A 28 -6.26 -5.05 -8.59
CA LYS A 28 -6.08 -3.93 -9.52
C LYS A 28 -4.64 -3.47 -9.68
N VAL A 29 -3.73 -3.88 -8.79
CA VAL A 29 -2.29 -3.58 -8.86
C VAL A 29 -1.56 -4.90 -9.15
N PRO A 30 -1.38 -5.27 -10.42
CA PRO A 30 -0.94 -6.61 -10.81
C PRO A 30 0.52 -6.89 -10.42
N ILE A 31 1.40 -5.92 -10.59
CA ILE A 31 2.82 -6.05 -10.28
C ILE A 31 3.06 -5.47 -8.89
N ARG A 32 3.52 -6.31 -7.97
CA ARG A 32 3.76 -5.96 -6.56
C ARG A 32 5.13 -6.47 -6.17
N ILE A 33 6.04 -5.56 -5.85
CA ILE A 33 7.44 -5.84 -5.52
C ILE A 33 7.66 -5.49 -4.06
N HIS A 34 8.14 -6.44 -3.27
CA HIS A 34 8.53 -6.22 -1.89
C HIS A 34 10.06 -6.32 -1.76
N VAL A 35 10.70 -5.23 -1.38
CA VAL A 35 12.14 -5.12 -1.21
C VAL A 35 12.47 -5.37 0.25
N ASN A 36 12.93 -6.58 0.56
CA ASN A 36 13.32 -6.95 1.93
C ASN A 36 14.86 -6.94 2.09
N GLY A 37 15.33 -6.87 3.34
CA GLY A 37 16.75 -6.76 3.68
C GLY A 37 17.02 -5.95 4.96
N THR A 38 18.27 -6.00 5.43
CA THR A 38 18.74 -5.27 6.62
C THR A 38 19.21 -3.85 6.30
N ARG A 39 19.81 -3.64 5.12
CA ARG A 39 20.34 -2.35 4.67
C ARG A 39 19.96 -2.09 3.21
N GLY A 40 19.95 -0.82 2.82
CA GLY A 40 19.75 -0.41 1.43
C GLY A 40 18.34 -0.53 0.87
N LYS A 41 17.36 -1.08 1.61
CA LYS A 41 15.99 -1.28 1.10
C LYS A 41 15.36 -0.03 0.48
N SER A 42 15.37 1.09 1.20
CA SER A 42 14.75 2.33 0.69
C SER A 42 15.49 2.91 -0.52
N THR A 43 16.79 2.65 -0.66
CA THR A 43 17.56 3.03 -1.86
C THR A 43 17.21 2.12 -3.03
N THR A 44 17.20 0.81 -2.81
CA THR A 44 16.82 -0.19 -3.80
C THR A 44 15.37 0.01 -4.29
N THR A 45 14.44 0.30 -3.39
CA THR A 45 13.04 0.64 -3.73
C THR A 45 12.94 1.85 -4.63
N ARG A 46 13.73 2.90 -4.38
CA ARG A 46 13.81 4.09 -5.25
C ARG A 46 14.32 3.74 -6.65
N LEU A 47 15.41 2.97 -6.72
CA LEU A 47 16.03 2.58 -7.99
C LEU A 47 15.11 1.70 -8.83
N ILE A 48 14.47 0.69 -8.22
CA ILE A 48 13.49 -0.17 -8.89
C ILE A 48 12.32 0.68 -9.40
N ALA A 49 11.78 1.57 -8.57
CA ALA A 49 10.65 2.42 -8.96
C ALA A 49 11.02 3.37 -10.10
N ALA A 50 12.21 3.98 -10.07
CA ALA A 50 12.70 4.84 -11.13
C ALA A 50 12.87 4.08 -12.45
N GLY A 51 13.55 2.93 -12.43
CA GLY A 51 13.75 2.12 -13.63
C GLY A 51 12.44 1.64 -14.25
N LEU A 52 11.45 1.25 -13.44
CA LEU A 52 10.12 0.86 -13.93
C LEU A 52 9.33 2.05 -14.49
N ARG A 53 9.47 3.26 -13.93
CA ARG A 53 8.86 4.46 -14.50
C ARG A 53 9.45 4.81 -15.86
N GLU A 54 10.78 4.78 -15.99
CA GLU A 54 11.48 5.00 -17.27
C GLU A 54 11.07 3.96 -18.33
N ALA A 55 10.75 2.73 -17.92
CA ALA A 55 10.19 1.71 -18.79
C ALA A 55 8.70 1.90 -19.13
N GLY A 56 8.07 3.01 -18.75
CA GLY A 56 6.70 3.36 -19.08
C GLY A 56 5.63 2.81 -18.12
N PHE A 57 6.01 2.24 -16.99
CA PHE A 57 5.04 1.77 -15.99
C PHE A 57 4.53 2.93 -15.10
N LYS A 58 3.28 2.82 -14.65
CA LYS A 58 2.73 3.74 -13.64
C LYS A 58 2.98 3.18 -12.25
N VAL A 59 4.10 3.59 -11.67
CA VAL A 59 4.64 3.03 -10.43
C VAL A 59 4.31 3.93 -9.23
N LEU A 60 3.81 3.34 -8.14
CA LEU A 60 3.94 3.92 -6.81
C LEU A 60 5.00 3.16 -6.03
N ALA A 61 5.76 3.85 -5.19
CA ALA A 61 6.70 3.21 -4.28
C ALA A 61 6.62 3.76 -2.86
N LYS A 62 6.77 2.90 -1.87
CA LYS A 62 6.69 3.28 -0.46
C LYS A 62 7.98 2.88 0.26
N THR A 63 8.61 3.85 0.92
CA THR A 63 9.81 3.64 1.73
C THR A 63 9.52 3.79 3.22
N THR A 64 10.14 2.95 4.06
CA THR A 64 9.94 2.82 5.51
C THR A 64 11.10 3.33 6.35
N GLY A 65 12.13 3.92 5.73
CA GLY A 65 13.28 4.51 6.42
C GLY A 65 12.90 5.58 7.46
N ALA A 66 13.91 6.28 8.00
CA ALA A 66 13.74 7.25 9.10
C ALA A 66 12.58 8.23 8.90
N LEU A 67 12.35 8.65 7.64
CA LEU A 67 11.16 9.37 7.23
C LEU A 67 10.40 8.53 6.18
N PRO A 68 9.21 8.02 6.51
CA PRO A 68 8.43 7.23 5.57
C PRO A 68 7.89 8.12 4.44
N ARG A 69 8.07 7.67 3.19
CA ARG A 69 7.73 8.42 1.99
C ARG A 69 6.92 7.56 1.04
N LEU A 70 5.97 8.19 0.35
CA LEU A 70 5.32 7.65 -0.82
C LEU A 70 5.87 8.41 -2.03
N ILE A 71 6.44 7.66 -2.96
CA ILE A 71 6.98 8.14 -4.23
C ILE A 71 5.90 7.95 -5.28
N LEU A 72 5.50 9.05 -5.90
CA LEU A 72 4.41 9.13 -6.84
C LEU A 72 4.83 8.70 -8.26
N GLU A 73 3.85 8.64 -9.16
CA GLU A 73 4.06 8.23 -10.56
C GLU A 73 4.99 9.15 -11.35
N ASP A 74 5.12 10.41 -10.92
CA ASP A 74 6.00 11.45 -11.48
C ASP A 74 7.37 11.49 -10.79
N GLY A 75 7.59 10.63 -9.78
CA GLY A 75 8.81 10.61 -8.98
C GLY A 75 8.78 11.54 -7.76
N ALA A 76 7.75 12.37 -7.57
CA ALA A 76 7.65 13.24 -6.40
C ALA A 76 7.49 12.43 -5.11
N GLU A 77 8.17 12.85 -4.03
CA GLU A 77 8.07 12.19 -2.73
C GLU A 77 7.18 12.98 -1.76
N ILE A 78 6.09 12.35 -1.31
CA ILE A 78 5.23 12.90 -0.26
C ILE A 78 5.47 12.17 1.08
N PRO A 79 5.49 12.90 2.22
CA PRO A 79 5.58 12.26 3.53
C PRO A 79 4.35 11.40 3.81
N ILE A 80 4.56 10.18 4.32
CA ILE A 80 3.48 9.38 4.87
C ILE A 80 3.23 9.86 6.30
N ARG A 81 2.11 10.57 6.50
CA ARG A 81 1.70 11.02 7.83
C ARG A 81 1.27 9.83 8.69
N ARG A 82 2.05 9.57 9.74
CA ARG A 82 1.73 8.55 10.74
C ARG A 82 1.11 9.20 11.98
N ARG A 83 0.03 8.59 12.49
CA ARG A 83 -0.41 8.79 13.88
C ARG A 83 0.11 7.60 14.68
N GLY A 84 1.27 7.75 15.31
CA GLY A 84 1.93 6.68 16.07
C GLY A 84 2.91 5.83 15.25
N ASN A 85 3.15 4.61 15.73
CA ASN A 85 4.10 3.67 15.15
C ASN A 85 3.68 3.13 13.77
N ALA A 86 4.62 2.51 13.05
CA ALA A 86 4.33 1.80 11.81
C ALA A 86 3.25 0.73 12.05
N ASN A 87 2.23 0.70 11.18
CA ASN A 87 1.09 -0.20 11.31
C ASN A 87 0.73 -0.78 9.93
N ILE A 88 0.32 -2.05 9.89
CA ILE A 88 -0.13 -2.74 8.68
C ILE A 88 -1.27 -2.01 7.95
N ILE A 89 -2.10 -1.24 8.68
CA ILE A 89 -3.17 -0.40 8.12
C ILE A 89 -2.61 0.65 7.13
N GLU A 90 -1.35 1.06 7.28
CA GLU A 90 -0.67 1.90 6.29
C GLU A 90 -0.65 1.24 4.91
N GLN A 91 -0.35 -0.07 4.84
CA GLN A 91 -0.31 -0.79 3.58
C GLN A 91 -1.68 -0.82 2.90
N LEU A 92 -2.77 -0.96 3.68
CA LEU A 92 -4.13 -0.86 3.15
C LEU A 92 -4.36 0.49 2.46
N LYS A 93 -3.91 1.59 3.07
CA LYS A 93 -4.01 2.94 2.51
C LYS A 93 -3.17 3.13 1.25
N ILE A 94 -1.98 2.53 1.20
CA ILE A 94 -1.14 2.57 -0.01
C ILE A 94 -1.86 1.89 -1.19
N PHE A 95 -2.52 0.75 -0.97
CA PHE A 95 -3.32 0.11 -2.03
C PHE A 95 -4.50 0.97 -2.48
N ILE A 96 -5.16 1.69 -1.57
CA ILE A 96 -6.23 2.63 -1.93
C ILE A 96 -5.66 3.73 -2.84
N GLU A 97 -4.51 4.30 -2.49
CA GLU A 97 -3.87 5.36 -3.28
C GLU A 97 -3.37 4.85 -4.64
N ALA A 98 -2.79 3.65 -4.69
CA ALA A 98 -2.39 2.97 -5.92
C ALA A 98 -3.56 2.79 -6.88
N VAL A 99 -4.70 2.32 -6.39
CA VAL A 99 -5.90 2.13 -7.20
C VAL A 99 -6.48 3.48 -7.65
N LYS A 100 -6.55 4.48 -6.76
CA LYS A 100 -7.03 5.83 -7.08
C LYS A 100 -6.21 6.46 -8.20
N ARG A 101 -4.89 6.26 -8.17
CA ARG A 101 -3.95 6.74 -9.18
C ARG A 101 -3.85 5.84 -10.40
N LYS A 102 -4.55 4.69 -10.44
CA LYS A 102 -4.45 3.69 -11.52
C LYS A 102 -3.00 3.18 -11.72
N ALA A 103 -2.23 3.07 -10.64
CA ALA A 103 -0.89 2.50 -10.68
C ALA A 103 -0.97 1.00 -11.03
N ASN A 104 -0.11 0.56 -11.95
CA ASN A 104 -0.02 -0.84 -12.37
C ASN A 104 1.15 -1.60 -11.69
N VAL A 105 2.06 -0.85 -11.04
CA VAL A 105 3.15 -1.39 -10.22
C VAL A 105 3.12 -0.74 -8.83
N LEU A 106 3.30 -1.54 -7.79
CA LEU A 106 3.58 -1.06 -6.44
C LEU A 106 4.88 -1.67 -5.90
N VAL A 107 5.82 -0.83 -5.48
CA VAL A 107 7.08 -1.24 -4.85
C VAL A 107 7.06 -0.83 -3.38
N VAL A 108 7.29 -1.77 -2.46
CA VAL A 108 7.29 -1.49 -1.01
C VAL A 108 8.54 -2.07 -0.35
N ASP A 109 9.05 -1.41 0.68
CA ASP A 109 10.10 -1.95 1.58
C ASP A 109 9.63 -2.16 3.04
#